data_AF-A0A1A9I5E1-F1
#
_entry.id   AF-A0A1A9I5E1-F1
#
_cell.length_a   1.000
_cell.length_b   1.000
_cell.length_c   1.000
_cell.angle_alpha   90.00
_cell.angle_beta   90.00
_cell.angle_gamma   90.00
#
_symmetry.space_group_name_H-M   'P 1'
#
loop_
_entity.id
_entity.type
_entity.pdbx_description
1 polymer ?
#
loop_
_entity_poly.entity_id
_entity_poly.type
_entity_poly.pdbx_seq_one_letter_code
_entity_poly.pdbx_strand_id
1 'polypeptide(L)'
;MFYPDRQKEKRCFLAAGSGITPCYSLIRTLLGAPQAKIILLYSNRSEKDTIFYHALKQLQENNKDRLNIHFMFSNRLEVPERQLRRQISSYYGAL
;
A
#
# COMPACT_ATOMS: atom_id res chain seq x y z
N MET A 1 30.24 -16.26 6.64
CA MET A 1 29.06 -16.35 5.76
C MET A 1 28.59 -14.93 5.48
N PHE A 2 28.85 -14.42 4.28
CA PHE A 2 28.32 -13.12 3.84
C PHE A 2 26.81 -13.29 3.64
N TYR A 3 25.98 -12.68 4.48
CA TYR A 3 24.59 -12.41 4.12
C TYR A 3 24.63 -11.06 3.39
N PRO A 4 24.54 -11.01 2.04
CA PRO A 4 24.41 -9.74 1.37
C PRO A 4 23.22 -9.03 2.00
N ASP A 5 23.43 -7.78 2.38
CA ASP A 5 22.41 -6.92 2.96
C ASP A 5 21.25 -6.89 1.97
N ARG A 6 20.22 -7.73 2.21
CA ARG A 6 19.05 -7.81 1.34
C ARG A 6 18.38 -6.46 1.51
N GLN A 7 18.67 -5.56 0.57
CA GLN A 7 18.14 -4.22 0.57
C GLN A 7 16.63 -4.30 0.81
N LYS A 8 16.11 -3.48 1.74
CA LYS A 8 14.68 -3.44 2.09
C LYS A 8 13.85 -3.32 0.81
N GLU A 9 13.27 -4.44 0.35
CA GLU A 9 12.59 -4.49 -0.93
C GLU A 9 11.31 -3.65 -0.86
N LYS A 10 11.27 -2.59 -1.65
CA LYS A 10 10.13 -1.68 -1.80
C LYS A 10 9.18 -2.25 -2.84
N ARG A 11 7.95 -2.58 -2.44
CA ARG A 11 6.94 -3.18 -3.33
C ARG A 11 5.72 -2.26 -3.44
N CYS A 12 5.22 -2.07 -4.66
CA CYS A 12 4.01 -1.29 -4.93
C CYS A 12 2.91 -2.22 -5.42
N PHE A 13 1.72 -2.06 -4.87
CA PHE A 13 0.51 -2.77 -5.27
C PHE A 13 -0.51 -1.77 -5.78
N LEU A 14 -1.18 -2.12 -6.87
CA LEU A 14 -2.30 -1.38 -7.43
C LEU A 14 -3.52 -2.29 -7.38
N ALA A 15 -4.60 -1.80 -6.81
CA ALA A 15 -5.87 -2.51 -6.75
C ALA A 15 -7.03 -1.57 -7.09
N ALA A 16 -8.10 -2.14 -7.65
CA ALA A 16 -9.37 -1.46 -7.85
C ALA A 16 -10.53 -2.42 -7.60
N GLY A 17 -11.57 -1.96 -6.92
CA GLY A 17 -12.75 -2.78 -6.60
C GLY A 17 -12.38 -4.10 -5.92
N SER A 18 -12.85 -5.23 -6.46
CA SER A 18 -12.57 -6.59 -5.96
C SER A 18 -11.16 -7.10 -6.23
N GLY A 19 -10.40 -6.44 -7.12
CA GLY A 19 -9.00 -6.74 -7.42
C GLY A 19 -8.06 -6.60 -6.23
N ILE A 20 -8.54 -6.07 -5.10
CA ILE A 20 -7.81 -6.03 -3.83
C ILE A 20 -7.53 -7.41 -3.25
N THR A 21 -8.34 -8.43 -3.55
CA THR A 21 -8.23 -9.75 -2.90
C THR A 21 -6.86 -10.41 -3.07
N PRO A 22 -6.31 -10.58 -4.29
CA PRO A 22 -4.96 -11.14 -4.46
C PRO A 22 -3.87 -10.23 -3.86
N CYS A 23 -4.03 -8.90 -3.93
CA CYS A 23 -3.09 -7.97 -3.31
C CYS A 23 -3.08 -8.12 -1.79
N TYR A 24 -4.25 -8.25 -1.16
CA TYR A 24 -4.39 -8.37 0.28
C TYR A 24 -3.72 -9.63 0.82
N SER A 25 -3.92 -10.79 0.17
CA SER A 25 -3.24 -12.03 0.56
C SER A 25 -1.71 -11.90 0.44
N LEU A 26 -1.22 -11.32 -0.65
CA LEU A 26 0.22 -11.18 -0.88
C LEU A 26 0.86 -10.17 0.09
N ILE A 27 0.20 -9.03 0.34
CA ILE A 27 0.66 -8.03 1.31
C ILE A 27 0.80 -8.64 2.71
N ARG A 28 -0.21 -9.40 3.17
CA ARG A 28 -0.13 -10.08 4.48
C ARG A 28 1.03 -11.05 4.56
N THR A 29 1.25 -11.86 3.51
CA THR A 29 2.39 -12.78 3.44
C THR A 29 3.73 -12.04 3.51
N LEU A 30 3.86 -10.93 2.79
CA LEU A 30 5.10 -10.16 2.74
C LEU A 30 5.40 -9.39 4.03
N LEU A 31 4.38 -8.98 4.77
CA LEU A 31 4.56 -8.35 6.07
C LEU A 31 5.08 -9.34 7.13
N GLY A 32 4.84 -10.64 6.95
CA GLY A 32 5.41 -11.70 7.78
C GLY A 32 6.94 -11.82 7.68
N ALA A 33 7.55 -11.34 6.60
CA ALA A 33 9.01 -11.26 6.47
C ALA A 33 9.52 -9.89 6.96
N PRO A 34 10.65 -9.78 7.68
CA PRO A 34 11.07 -8.54 8.35
C PRO A 34 11.50 -7.39 7.42
N GLN A 35 11.69 -7.63 6.11
CA GLN A 35 12.41 -6.70 5.23
C GLN A 35 11.56 -6.00 4.17
N ALA A 36 10.28 -6.37 4.01
CA ALA A 36 9.42 -5.75 2.99
C ALA A 36 8.91 -4.38 3.48
N LYS A 37 9.04 -3.36 2.64
CA LYS A 37 8.23 -2.14 2.73
C LYS A 37 7.25 -2.12 1.56
N ILE A 38 5.98 -1.80 1.82
CA ILE A 38 4.88 -1.91 0.88
C ILE A 38 4.12 -0.57 0.75
N ILE A 39 3.83 -0.17 -0.48
CA ILE A 39 2.79 0.80 -0.82
C ILE A 39 1.63 0.06 -1.50
N LEU A 40 0.39 0.38 -1.10
CA LEU A 40 -0.82 -0.04 -1.79
C LEU A 40 -1.59 1.20 -2.25
N LEU A 41 -1.86 1.32 -3.55
CA LEU A 41 -2.84 2.24 -4.09
C LEU A 41 -4.13 1.46 -4.35
N TYR A 42 -5.21 1.83 -3.67
CA TYR A 42 -6.49 1.12 -3.76
C TYR A 42 -7.62 2.07 -4.14
N SER A 43 -8.15 1.86 -5.35
CA SER A 43 -9.26 2.64 -5.90
C SER A 43 -10.62 1.97 -5.65
N ASN A 44 -11.61 2.74 -5.18
CA ASN A 44 -13.00 2.29 -5.05
C ASN A 44 -13.99 3.46 -5.13
N ARG A 45 -15.29 3.21 -5.08
CA ARG A 45 -16.34 4.24 -5.09
C ARG A 45 -16.33 5.05 -3.80
N SER A 46 -16.27 4.39 -2.65
CA SER A 46 -16.29 5.03 -1.33
C SER A 46 -15.79 4.09 -0.24
N GLU A 47 -15.58 4.59 0.99
CA GLU A 47 -15.15 3.77 2.14
C GLU A 47 -16.11 2.60 2.41
N LYS A 48 -17.44 2.84 2.34
CA LYS A 48 -18.46 1.80 2.54
C LYS A 48 -18.42 0.70 1.46
N ASP A 49 -17.98 1.04 0.25
CA ASP A 49 -17.88 0.09 -0.87
C ASP A 49 -16.51 -0.63 -0.88
N THR A 50 -15.62 -0.26 0.04
CA THR A 50 -14.23 -0.72 0.08
C THR A 50 -14.08 -2.06 0.78
N ILE A 51 -13.79 -3.07 -0.02
CA ILE A 51 -13.52 -4.43 0.46
C ILE A 51 -12.29 -4.39 1.38
N PHE A 52 -12.42 -4.98 2.57
CA PHE A 52 -11.42 -5.01 3.63
C PHE A 52 -11.02 -3.64 4.21
N TYR A 53 -11.79 -2.57 4.05
CA TYR A 53 -11.42 -1.22 4.52
C TYR A 53 -10.87 -1.19 5.97
N HIS A 54 -11.64 -1.68 6.94
CA HIS A 54 -11.22 -1.70 8.34
C HIS A 54 -10.01 -2.61 8.58
N ALA A 55 -9.98 -3.79 7.95
CA ALA A 55 -8.87 -4.72 8.07
C ALA A 55 -7.57 -4.15 7.48
N LEU A 56 -7.65 -3.41 6.36
CA LEU A 56 -6.53 -2.71 5.75
C LEU A 56 -6.03 -1.56 6.64
N LYS A 57 -6.93 -0.77 7.22
CA LYS A 57 -6.58 0.28 8.18
C LYS A 57 -5.87 -0.31 9.41
N GLN A 58 -6.41 -1.38 9.99
CA GLN A 58 -5.78 -2.07 11.11
C GLN A 58 -4.42 -2.66 10.73
N LEU A 59 -4.32 -3.27 9.54
CA LEU A 59 -3.06 -3.82 9.04
C LEU A 59 -1.99 -2.72 8.87
N GLN A 60 -2.38 -1.54 8.39
CA GLN A 60 -1.51 -0.37 8.28
C GLN A 60 -1.08 0.12 9.67
N GLU A 61 -2.00 0.27 10.61
CA GLU A 61 -1.68 0.70 11.99
C GLU A 61 -0.69 -0.24 12.69
N ASN A 62 -0.79 -1.55 12.43
CA ASN A 62 0.13 -2.54 12.97
C ASN A 62 1.51 -2.56 12.27
N ASN A 63 1.64 -1.90 11.11
CA ASN A 63 2.83 -1.94 10.26
C ASN A 63 3.23 -0.54 9.76
N LYS A 64 3.10 0.52 10.57
CA LYS A 64 3.25 1.93 10.15
C LYS A 64 4.54 2.25 9.38
N ASP A 65 5.65 1.62 9.75
CA ASP A 65 6.95 1.85 9.12
C ASP A 65 7.16 1.08 7.80
N ARG A 66 6.23 0.17 7.50
CA ARG A 66 6.38 -0.87 6.48
C ARG A 66 5.21 -0.99 5.53
N LEU A 67 4.03 -0.48 5.86
CA LEU A 67 2.86 -0.48 5.00
C LEU A 67 2.26 0.91 4.94
N ASN A 68 2.10 1.43 3.72
CA ASN A 68 1.38 2.66 3.46
C ASN A 68 0.28 2.41 2.43
N ILE A 69 -0.96 2.75 2.76
CA ILE A 69 -2.15 2.52 1.93
C ILE A 69 -2.77 3.87 1.56
N HIS A 70 -2.93 4.06 0.26
CA HIS A 70 -3.61 5.20 -0.32
C HIS A 70 -4.96 4.77 -0.88
N PHE A 71 -6.03 5.14 -0.19
CA PHE A 71 -7.38 4.96 -0.70
C PHE A 71 -7.73 6.09 -1.66
N MET A 72 -8.17 5.73 -2.87
CA MET A 72 -8.62 6.67 -3.90
C MET A 72 -10.11 6.44 -4.12
N PHE A 73 -10.94 7.41 -3.74
CA PHE A 73 -12.39 7.29 -3.90
C PHE A 73 -12.87 8.10 -5.09
N SER A 74 -13.49 7.43 -6.07
CA SER A 74 -13.98 8.09 -7.27
C SER A 74 -15.15 9.03 -7.02
N ASN A 75 -15.86 8.87 -5.90
CA ASN A 75 -16.90 9.81 -5.48
C ASN A 75 -16.36 11.06 -4.76
N ARG A 76 -15.05 11.12 -4.50
CA ARG A 76 -14.39 12.33 -4.02
C ARG A 76 -13.86 13.08 -5.23
N LEU A 77 -14.25 14.35 -5.36
CA LEU A 77 -13.89 15.22 -6.48
C LEU A 77 -12.38 15.55 -6.54
N GLU A 78 -11.62 15.15 -5.52
CA GLU A 78 -10.20 15.46 -5.42
C GLU A 78 -9.37 14.18 -5.34
N VAL A 79 -8.66 13.88 -6.42
CA VAL A 79 -7.46 13.04 -6.37
C VAL A 79 -6.26 14.00 -6.38
N PRO A 80 -5.65 14.34 -5.23
CA PRO A 80 -4.50 15.21 -5.21
C PRO A 80 -3.28 14.46 -5.78
N GLU A 81 -3.15 14.43 -7.11
CA GLU A 81 -2.02 13.82 -7.85
C GLU A 81 -0.67 14.26 -7.27
N ARG A 82 -0.59 15.52 -6.86
CA ARG A 82 0.60 16.13 -6.26
C ARG A 82 1.00 15.47 -4.94
N GLN A 83 0.02 15.06 -4.11
CA GLN A 83 0.26 14.35 -2.86
C GLN A 83 0.74 12.92 -3.11
N LEU A 84 0.10 12.22 -4.04
CA LEU A 84 0.47 10.85 -4.42
C LEU A 84 1.89 10.81 -5.00
N ARG A 85 2.20 11.70 -5.96
CA ARG A 85 3.54 11.84 -6.54
C ARG A 85 4.59 12.10 -5.47
N ARG A 86 4.32 13.02 -4.54
CA ARG A 86 5.24 13.33 -3.43
C ARG A 86 5.51 12.11 -2.55
N GLN A 87 4.47 11.34 -2.23
CA GLN A 87 4.60 10.16 -1.37
C GLN A 87 5.32 9.00 -2.06
N ILE A 88 5.00 8.71 -3.32
CA ILE A 88 5.71 7.69 -4.11
C ILE A 88 7.18 8.09 -4.30
N SER A 89 7.45 9.35 -4.66
CA SER A 89 8.81 9.87 -4.85
C SER A 89 9.62 9.84 -3.56
N SER A 90 9.05 10.28 -2.43
CA SER A 90 9.69 10.16 -1.11
C SER A 90 9.98 8.70 -0.74
N TYR A 91 9.11 7.79 -1.16
CA TYR A 91 9.25 6.38 -0.81
C TYR A 91 10.30 5.66 -1.65
N TYR A 92 10.36 5.91 -2.96
CA TYR A 92 11.34 5.28 -3.85
C TYR A 92 12.70 5.98 -3.88
N GLY A 93 12.78 7.23 -3.39
CA GLY A 93 13.86 8.14 -3.78
C GLY A 93 13.46 8.77 -5.12
N ALA A 94 13.71 10.08 -5.30
CA ALA A 94 13.23 10.84 -6.45
C ALA A 94 13.36 10.04 -7.76
N LEU A 95 12.22 9.79 -8.42
CA LEU A 95 12.15 9.27 -9.78
C LEU A 95 12.68 10.30 -10.77
#